data_AF-A0A922VQQ3-F1
#
_entry.id   AF-A0A922VQQ3-F1
#
_cell.length_a   1.000
_cell.length_b   1.000
_cell.length_c   1.000
_cell.angle_alpha   90.00
_cell.angle_beta   90.00
_cell.angle_gamma   90.00
#
_symmetry.space_group_name_H-M   'P 1'
#
loop_
_entity.id
_entity.type
_entity.pdbx_description
1 polymer ?
#
loop_
_entity_poly.entity_id
_entity_poly.type
_entity_poly.pdbx_seq_one_letter_code
_entity_poly.pdbx_strand_id
1 'polypeptide(L)'
;APFFGWLHDLSAPDPSSLFNLFGLLPWDAPEPGSLLQLVFIGVLPILLGITMWLQQKLNPAPSDPVQQQIFAWMPWVFMFMLGSFASGLVVYWITNNTITFVQQYLIMWGHGKRPDLFGNIRAPKAAVKAAPAAPPAKPPSPKNRKK
;
A
#
# COMPACT_ATOMS: atom_id res chain seq x y z
N ALA A 1 -14.83 -3.74 -24.34
CA ALA A 1 -16.13 -4.40 -24.04
C ALA A 1 -16.70 -3.87 -22.74
N PRO A 2 -18.03 -3.72 -22.61
CA PRO A 2 -18.67 -3.25 -21.39
C PRO A 2 -18.58 -4.28 -20.26
N PHE A 3 -18.46 -3.80 -19.03
CA PHE A 3 -18.31 -4.64 -17.84
C PHE A 3 -19.34 -4.32 -16.77
N PHE A 4 -19.05 -3.39 -15.86
CA PHE A 4 -19.89 -3.14 -14.69
C PHE A 4 -19.85 -1.66 -14.26
N GLY A 5 -20.99 -1.12 -13.86
CA GLY A 5 -21.11 0.27 -13.40
C GLY A 5 -20.73 1.27 -14.50
N TRP A 6 -19.74 2.12 -14.21
CA TRP A 6 -19.21 3.14 -15.13
C TRP A 6 -18.19 2.57 -16.14
N LEU A 7 -17.80 1.30 -16.02
CA LEU A 7 -16.84 0.66 -16.93
C LEU A 7 -17.55 0.14 -18.17
N HIS A 8 -17.60 0.99 -19.20
CA HIS A 8 -18.18 0.67 -20.50
C HIS A 8 -17.15 0.14 -21.52
N ASP A 9 -15.85 0.33 -21.26
CA ASP A 9 -14.79 -0.28 -22.07
C ASP A 9 -13.54 -0.67 -21.27
N LEU A 10 -13.26 -1.99 -21.24
CA LEU A 10 -12.08 -2.55 -20.57
C LEU A 10 -10.74 -2.27 -21.27
N SER A 11 -10.73 -1.90 -22.55
CA SER A 11 -9.49 -1.52 -23.25
C SER A 11 -9.08 -0.08 -22.96
N ALA A 12 -10.05 0.80 -22.66
CA ALA A 12 -9.78 2.16 -22.28
C ALA A 12 -9.34 2.27 -20.80
N PRO A 13 -8.59 3.32 -20.43
CA PRO A 13 -8.34 3.68 -19.03
C PRO A 13 -9.63 3.92 -18.25
N ASP A 14 -9.54 3.92 -16.92
CA ASP A 14 -10.69 4.19 -16.04
C ASP A 14 -11.31 5.57 -16.36
N PRO A 15 -12.58 5.63 -16.81
CA PRO A 15 -13.23 6.89 -17.12
C PRO A 15 -13.70 7.63 -15.85
N SER A 16 -13.64 7.00 -14.67
CA SER A 16 -13.91 7.68 -13.42
C SER A 16 -12.70 8.50 -12.97
N SER A 17 -12.95 9.65 -12.38
CA SER A 17 -11.91 10.54 -11.86
C SER A 17 -12.49 11.41 -10.75
N LEU A 18 -11.67 11.82 -9.79
CA LEU A 18 -12.07 12.86 -8.83
C LEU A 18 -12.61 14.13 -9.56
N PHE A 19 -12.12 14.41 -10.77
CA PHE A 19 -12.55 15.54 -11.60
C PHE A 19 -14.04 15.48 -11.99
N ASN A 20 -14.52 14.30 -12.38
CA ASN A 20 -15.93 14.08 -12.76
C ASN A 20 -16.75 13.49 -11.62
N LEU A 21 -16.29 13.65 -10.36
CA LEU A 21 -16.89 13.07 -9.16
C LEU A 21 -17.13 11.56 -9.30
N PHE A 22 -16.13 10.84 -9.82
CA PHE A 22 -16.14 9.40 -10.07
C PHE A 22 -17.23 8.93 -11.06
N GLY A 23 -17.49 9.74 -12.09
CA GLY A 23 -18.48 9.46 -13.13
C GLY A 23 -19.89 9.95 -12.81
N LEU A 24 -20.08 10.73 -11.74
CA LEU A 24 -21.36 11.37 -11.43
C LEU A 24 -21.66 12.53 -12.38
N LEU A 25 -20.62 13.23 -12.85
CA LEU A 25 -20.74 14.32 -13.81
C LEU A 25 -20.50 13.81 -15.24
N PRO A 26 -21.15 14.41 -16.26
CA PRO A 26 -21.03 13.98 -17.66
C PRO A 26 -19.72 14.42 -18.34
N TRP A 27 -18.68 14.72 -17.55
CA TRP A 27 -17.37 15.15 -18.05
C TRP A 27 -16.42 13.98 -18.14
N ASP A 28 -15.57 13.99 -19.16
CA ASP A 28 -14.52 12.99 -19.32
C ASP A 28 -13.43 13.17 -18.26
N ALA A 29 -12.79 12.06 -17.91
CA ALA A 29 -11.59 12.07 -17.08
C ALA A 29 -10.46 12.83 -17.80
N PRO A 30 -9.50 13.41 -17.04
CA PRO A 30 -8.32 14.03 -17.63
C PRO A 30 -7.56 13.05 -18.52
N GLU A 31 -6.91 13.59 -19.56
CA GLU A 31 -6.19 12.81 -20.56
C GLU A 31 -5.19 11.82 -19.91
N PRO A 32 -5.17 10.55 -20.35
CA PRO A 32 -4.23 9.56 -19.85
C PRO A 32 -2.77 10.00 -20.01
N GLY A 33 -1.97 9.92 -18.94
CA GLY A 33 -0.57 10.33 -18.92
C GLY A 33 -0.34 11.82 -18.66
N SER A 34 -1.40 12.62 -18.53
CA SER A 34 -1.30 14.02 -18.14
C SER A 34 -1.01 14.19 -16.64
N LEU A 35 -0.39 15.32 -16.26
CA LEU A 35 -0.21 15.69 -14.85
C LEU A 35 -1.55 15.82 -14.12
N LEU A 36 -2.62 16.22 -14.82
CA LEU A 36 -3.96 16.31 -14.25
C LEU A 36 -4.47 14.95 -13.81
N GLN A 37 -4.20 13.87 -14.56
CA GLN A 37 -4.62 12.54 -14.16
C GLN A 37 -3.99 12.07 -12.83
N LEU A 38 -2.73 12.47 -12.57
CA LEU A 38 -2.05 12.14 -11.31
C LEU A 38 -2.73 12.80 -10.12
N VAL A 39 -3.26 14.01 -10.30
CA VAL A 39 -3.99 14.74 -9.24
C VAL A 39 -5.42 14.24 -9.11
N PHE A 40 -6.09 14.03 -10.24
CA PHE A 40 -7.48 13.60 -10.32
C PHE A 40 -7.59 12.10 -10.59
N ILE A 41 -7.18 11.33 -9.59
CA ILE A 41 -7.15 9.87 -9.65
C ILE A 41 -8.56 9.24 -9.81
N GLY A 42 -8.64 8.13 -10.55
CA GLY A 42 -9.85 7.33 -10.72
C GLY A 42 -10.15 6.37 -9.57
N VAL A 43 -11.29 5.70 -9.62
CA VAL A 43 -11.69 4.71 -8.61
C VAL A 43 -10.82 3.46 -8.70
N LEU A 44 -10.54 2.96 -9.90
CA LEU A 44 -9.79 1.72 -10.08
C LEU A 44 -8.36 1.80 -9.52
N PRO A 45 -7.58 2.85 -9.79
CA PRO A 45 -6.22 2.92 -9.28
C PRO A 45 -6.19 3.06 -7.76
N ILE A 46 -7.17 3.78 -7.16
CA ILE A 46 -7.37 3.81 -5.69
C ILE A 46 -7.59 2.39 -5.16
N LEU A 47 -8.53 1.64 -5.75
CA LEU A 47 -8.82 0.27 -5.32
C LEU A 47 -7.60 -0.66 -5.48
N LEU A 48 -6.84 -0.49 -6.55
CA LEU A 48 -5.58 -1.21 -6.77
C LEU A 48 -4.58 -0.92 -5.64
N GLY A 49 -4.35 0.37 -5.33
CA GLY A 49 -3.45 0.77 -4.25
C GLY A 49 -3.85 0.18 -2.90
N ILE A 50 -5.15 0.21 -2.58
CA ILE A 50 -5.69 -0.36 -1.33
C ILE A 50 -5.48 -1.88 -1.31
N THR A 51 -5.81 -2.59 -2.39
CA THR A 51 -5.68 -4.07 -2.43
C THR A 51 -4.22 -4.52 -2.36
N MET A 52 -3.31 -3.79 -2.99
CA MET A 52 -1.86 -4.03 -2.85
C MET A 52 -1.38 -3.76 -1.42
N TRP A 53 -1.79 -2.64 -0.81
CA TRP A 53 -1.44 -2.33 0.57
C TRP A 53 -1.94 -3.40 1.55
N LEU A 54 -3.17 -3.89 1.36
CA LEU A 54 -3.73 -4.98 2.18
C LEU A 54 -2.94 -6.28 2.06
N GLN A 55 -2.54 -6.67 0.85
CA GLN A 55 -1.69 -7.85 0.65
C GLN A 55 -0.31 -7.69 1.28
N GLN A 56 0.30 -6.50 1.19
CA GLN A 56 1.57 -6.25 1.85
C GLN A 56 1.50 -6.42 3.37
N LYS A 57 0.34 -6.19 3.99
CA LYS A 57 0.14 -6.44 5.44
C LYS A 57 0.13 -7.91 5.82
N LEU A 58 -0.20 -8.81 4.90
CA LEU A 58 -0.13 -10.25 5.13
C LEU A 58 1.29 -10.79 4.90
N ASN A 59 2.09 -10.11 4.08
CA ASN A 59 3.46 -10.49 3.81
C ASN A 59 4.40 -10.04 4.96
N PRO A 60 5.34 -10.90 5.39
CA PRO A 60 6.35 -10.52 6.37
C PRO A 60 7.14 -9.29 5.90
N ALA A 61 7.27 -8.28 6.76
CA ALA A 61 8.07 -7.11 6.44
C ALA A 61 9.56 -7.49 6.33
N PRO A 62 10.30 -6.92 5.37
CA PRO A 62 11.75 -7.09 5.29
C PRO A 62 12.44 -6.64 6.58
N SER A 63 13.57 -7.24 6.96
CA SER A 63 14.28 -6.89 8.20
C SER A 63 15.03 -5.56 8.13
N ASP A 64 15.35 -5.08 6.93
CA ASP A 64 16.07 -3.81 6.71
C ASP A 64 15.10 -2.61 6.68
N PRO A 65 15.33 -1.55 7.48
CA PRO A 65 14.47 -0.37 7.50
C PRO A 65 14.38 0.39 6.17
N VAL A 66 15.44 0.40 5.36
CA VAL A 66 15.42 1.06 4.03
C VAL A 66 14.50 0.29 3.09
N GLN A 67 14.59 -1.04 3.11
CA GLN A 67 13.72 -1.89 2.29
C GLN A 67 12.26 -1.77 2.74
N GLN A 68 11.98 -1.72 4.04
CA GLN A 68 10.62 -1.49 4.55
C GLN A 68 10.02 -0.18 4.02
N GLN A 69 10.79 0.90 4.01
CA GLN A 69 10.34 2.18 3.46
C GLN A 69 9.99 2.06 1.98
N ILE A 70 10.86 1.45 1.17
CA ILE A 70 10.60 1.24 -0.27
C ILE A 70 9.31 0.45 -0.49
N PHE A 71 9.12 -0.66 0.22
CA PHE A 71 7.92 -1.49 0.09
C PHE A 71 6.65 -0.74 0.54
N ALA A 72 6.74 0.11 1.56
CA ALA A 72 5.61 0.92 2.03
C ALA A 72 5.14 1.96 1.00
N TRP A 73 6.06 2.49 0.18
CA TRP A 73 5.73 3.46 -0.87
C TRP A 73 5.23 2.81 -2.17
N MET A 74 5.64 1.56 -2.42
CA MET A 74 5.38 0.85 -3.67
C MET A 74 3.89 0.82 -4.09
N PRO A 75 2.89 0.52 -3.22
CA PRO A 75 1.49 0.51 -3.63
C PRO A 75 1.00 1.88 -4.13
N TRP A 76 1.49 2.96 -3.51
CA TRP A 76 1.09 4.32 -3.86
C TRP A 76 1.69 4.76 -5.18
N VAL A 77 2.95 4.39 -5.44
CA VAL A 77 3.59 4.64 -6.74
C VAL A 77 2.85 3.90 -7.85
N PHE A 78 2.55 2.61 -7.65
CA PHE A 78 1.79 1.82 -8.62
C PHE A 78 0.37 2.35 -8.84
N MET A 79 -0.28 2.83 -7.78
CA MET A 79 -1.60 3.46 -7.85
C MET A 79 -1.61 4.65 -8.82
N PHE A 80 -0.64 5.57 -8.74
CA PHE A 80 -0.60 6.71 -9.68
C PHE A 80 -0.08 6.35 -11.06
N MET A 81 0.90 5.44 -11.15
CA MET A 81 1.50 5.03 -12.42
C MET A 81 0.54 4.22 -13.30
N LEU A 82 -0.26 3.35 -12.69
CA LEU A 82 -1.14 2.43 -13.42
C LEU A 82 -2.50 3.03 -13.76
N GLY A 83 -2.78 4.27 -13.35
CA GLY A 83 -4.04 4.94 -13.64
C GLY A 83 -4.32 5.18 -15.12
N SER A 84 -3.27 5.27 -15.94
CA SER A 84 -3.35 5.44 -17.39
C SER A 84 -3.44 4.13 -18.18
N PHE A 85 -3.35 2.98 -17.52
CA PHE A 85 -3.42 1.68 -18.18
C PHE A 85 -4.87 1.25 -18.43
N ALA A 86 -5.05 0.32 -19.37
CA ALA A 86 -6.36 -0.27 -19.68
C ALA A 86 -7.05 -0.78 -18.40
N SER A 87 -8.28 -0.35 -18.18
CA SER A 87 -9.07 -0.66 -16.98
C SER A 87 -9.23 -2.17 -16.76
N GLY A 88 -9.30 -2.97 -17.83
CA GLY A 88 -9.34 -4.43 -17.75
C GLY A 88 -8.10 -5.05 -17.10
N LEU A 89 -6.91 -4.52 -17.38
CA LEU A 89 -5.67 -4.98 -16.72
C LEU A 89 -5.70 -4.65 -15.23
N VAL A 90 -6.15 -3.44 -14.88
CA VAL A 90 -6.24 -2.98 -13.50
C VAL A 90 -7.27 -3.80 -12.72
N VAL A 91 -8.44 -4.08 -13.31
CA VAL A 91 -9.49 -4.94 -12.73
C VAL A 91 -8.98 -6.38 -12.54
N TYR A 92 -8.22 -6.92 -13.50
CA TYR A 92 -7.58 -8.22 -13.36
C TYR A 92 -6.65 -8.24 -12.14
N TRP A 93 -5.79 -7.22 -11.98
CA TRP A 93 -4.91 -7.13 -10.82
C TRP A 93 -5.67 -6.99 -9.51
N ILE A 94 -6.67 -6.11 -9.44
CA ILE A 94 -7.51 -5.95 -8.24
C ILE A 94 -8.13 -7.28 -7.84
N THR A 95 -8.70 -8.00 -8.81
CA THR A 95 -9.36 -9.29 -8.57
C THR A 95 -8.35 -10.32 -8.08
N ASN A 96 -7.21 -10.45 -8.76
CA ASN A 96 -6.15 -11.39 -8.39
C ASN A 96 -5.62 -11.09 -6.98
N ASN A 97 -5.30 -9.82 -6.71
CA ASN A 97 -4.87 -9.30 -5.42
C ASN A 97 -5.86 -9.64 -4.30
N THR A 98 -7.15 -9.45 -4.57
CA THR A 98 -8.23 -9.71 -3.61
C THR A 98 -8.35 -11.20 -3.32
N ILE A 99 -8.29 -12.05 -4.34
CA ILE A 99 -8.33 -13.51 -4.18
C ILE A 99 -7.13 -13.98 -3.36
N THR A 100 -5.91 -13.55 -3.71
CA THR A 100 -4.69 -13.89 -2.96
C THR A 100 -4.77 -13.45 -1.51
N PHE A 101 -5.25 -12.22 -1.26
CA PHE A 101 -5.48 -11.73 0.10
C PHE A 101 -6.46 -12.61 0.88
N VAL A 102 -7.62 -12.93 0.31
CA VAL A 102 -8.63 -13.76 0.96
C VAL A 102 -8.07 -15.16 1.26
N GLN A 103 -7.38 -15.77 0.30
CA GLN A 103 -6.74 -17.08 0.51
C GLN A 103 -5.74 -17.05 1.66
N GLN A 104 -4.80 -16.09 1.65
CA GLN A 104 -3.80 -15.97 2.71
C GLN A 104 -4.46 -15.68 4.06
N TYR A 105 -5.46 -14.80 4.10
CA TYR A 105 -6.21 -14.48 5.31
C TYR A 105 -6.88 -15.72 5.91
N LEU A 106 -7.55 -16.53 5.08
CA LEU A 106 -8.20 -17.78 5.52
C LEU A 106 -7.18 -18.81 6.05
N ILE A 107 -6.01 -18.93 5.42
CA ILE A 107 -4.94 -19.82 5.90
C ILE A 107 -4.42 -19.38 7.27
N MET A 108 -4.12 -18.08 7.44
CA MET A 108 -3.65 -17.54 8.72
C MET A 108 -4.70 -17.71 9.82
N TRP A 109 -5.97 -17.49 9.48
CA TRP A 109 -7.09 -17.73 10.37
C TRP A 109 -7.18 -19.19 10.81
N GLY A 110 -7.03 -20.13 9.87
CA GLY A 110 -6.98 -21.57 10.17
C GLY A 110 -5.79 -21.97 11.07
N HIS A 111 -4.67 -21.26 10.98
CA HIS A 111 -3.50 -21.47 11.84
C HIS A 111 -3.57 -20.70 13.18
N GLY A 112 -4.72 -20.13 13.53
CA GLY A 112 -4.96 -19.46 14.82
C GLY A 112 -4.30 -18.08 14.97
N LYS A 113 -3.67 -17.56 13.91
CA LYS A 113 -3.10 -16.20 13.92
C LYS A 113 -4.07 -15.25 13.24
N ARG A 114 -4.70 -14.34 14.01
CA ARG A 114 -5.44 -13.23 13.42
C ARG A 114 -4.40 -12.28 12.78
N PRO A 115 -4.37 -12.11 11.45
CA PRO A 115 -3.46 -11.17 10.82
C PRO A 115 -3.80 -9.78 11.38
N ASP A 116 -2.83 -9.14 12.04
CA ASP A 116 -3.06 -7.82 12.61
C ASP A 116 -2.93 -6.76 11.51
N LEU A 117 -3.99 -6.62 10.72
CA LEU A 117 -4.05 -5.69 9.58
C LEU A 117 -3.91 -4.23 10.02
N PHE A 118 -4.23 -3.92 11.28
CA PHE A 118 -4.29 -2.57 11.83
C PHE A 118 -3.55 -2.39 13.15
N GLY A 119 -2.65 -3.31 13.52
CA GLY A 119 -2.00 -3.34 14.84
C GLY A 119 -1.29 -2.04 15.22
N ASN A 120 -0.67 -1.38 14.24
CA ASN A 120 -0.01 -0.09 14.43
C ASN A 120 -0.96 1.08 14.70
N ILE A 121 -2.24 1.00 14.32
CA ILE A 121 -3.23 2.08 14.49
C ILE A 121 -3.90 1.99 15.87
N ARG A 122 -4.00 0.78 16.44
CA ARG A 122 -4.62 0.52 17.74
C ARG A 122 -3.65 0.58 18.92
N ALA A 123 -2.33 0.58 18.67
CA ALA A 123 -1.36 0.80 19.73
C ALA A 123 -1.48 2.24 20.26
N PRO A 124 -1.88 2.46 21.53
CA PRO A 124 -1.86 3.80 22.10
C PRO A 124 -0.42 4.33 22.07
N LYS A 125 -0.25 5.62 21.75
CA LYS A 125 1.01 6.38 21.67
C LYS A 125 1.80 6.45 23.00
N ALA A 126 1.81 5.41 23.83
CA ALA A 126 2.49 5.36 25.12
C ALA A 126 3.93 4.83 25.03
N ALA A 127 4.27 4.06 23.99
CA ALA A 127 5.59 3.40 23.90
C ALA A 127 6.74 4.30 23.41
N VAL A 128 6.47 5.55 23.01
CA VAL A 128 7.53 6.50 22.59
C VAL A 128 8.20 7.20 23.79
N LYS A 129 7.62 7.12 25.00
CA LYS A 129 8.15 7.81 26.19
C LYS A 129 9.08 6.96 27.08
N ALA A 130 9.26 5.67 26.80
CA ALA A 130 10.04 4.78 27.66
C ALA A 130 11.23 4.14 26.92
N ALA A 131 12.14 4.97 26.41
CA ALA A 131 13.54 4.54 26.26
C ALA A 131 14.24 4.86 27.60
N PRO A 132 14.57 3.86 28.45
CA PRO A 132 15.42 4.13 29.59
C PRO A 132 16.82 4.48 29.06
N ALA A 133 17.32 5.65 29.46
CA ALA A 133 18.67 6.09 29.17
C ALA A 133 19.67 4.97 29.52
N ALA A 134 20.48 4.55 28.55
CA ALA A 134 21.56 3.60 28.78
C ALA A 134 22.48 4.13 29.90
N PRO A 135 22.87 3.31 30.89
CA PRO A 135 23.81 3.77 31.91
C PRO A 135 25.17 4.13 31.27
N PRO A 136 25.88 5.14 31.81
CA PRO A 136 27.11 5.63 31.20
C PRO A 136 28.18 4.52 31.15
N ALA A 137 28.79 4.36 29.98
CA ALA A 137 29.86 3.40 29.73
C ALA A 137 31.03 3.63 30.72
N LYS A 138 31.49 2.57 31.39
CA LYS A 138 32.66 2.63 32.27
C LYS A 138 33.90 3.05 31.47
N PRO A 139 34.76 3.95 32.00
CA PRO A 139 35.99 4.35 31.32
C PRO A 139 36.98 3.18 31.21
N PRO A 140 37.85 3.17 30.18
CA PRO A 140 38.75 2.05 29.91
C PRO A 140 39.84 1.92 30.99
N SER A 141 40.03 0.70 31.50
CA SER A 141 41.09 0.36 32.45
C SER A 141 42.49 0.71 31.91
N PRO A 142 43.38 1.30 32.71
CA PRO A 142 44.75 1.60 32.29
C PRO A 142 45.51 0.28 32.08
N LYS A 143 46.00 0.06 30.85
CA LYS A 143 46.91 -1.04 30.52
C LYS A 143 48.16 -0.94 31.40
N ASN A 144 48.37 -1.94 32.25
CA ASN A 144 49.57 -2.08 33.07
C ASN A 144 50.81 -2.13 32.16
N ARG A 145 51.66 -1.12 32.31
CA ARG A 145 53.03 -1.05 31.80
C ARG A 145 53.93 -1.78 32.81
N LYS A 146 54.44 -2.96 32.44
CA LYS A 146 55.55 -3.67 33.11
C LYS A 146 56.36 -4.30 31.95
N LYS A 147 57.57 -3.84 31.58
CA LYS A 147 58.86 -3.94 32.27
C LYS A 147 59.06 -5.28 32.95
#